data_AF-A0A7C6XB52-F1
#
_entry.id   AF-A0A7C6XB52-F1
#
_cell.length_a   1.000
_cell.length_b   1.000
_cell.length_c   1.000
_cell.angle_alpha   90.00
_cell.angle_beta   90.00
_cell.angle_gamma   90.00
#
_symmetry.space_group_name_H-M   'P 1'
#
loop_
_entity.id
_entity.type
_entity.pdbx_description
1 polymer ?
#
loop_
_entity_poly.entity_id
_entity_poly.type
_entity_poly.pdbx_seq_one_letter_code
_entity_poly.pdbx_strand_id
1 'polypeptide(L)'
;MKRIAIVVGVIAVLAGLIAYVAKPGGNRELGQGVPEGAVVTTVGELAANPGSFEGKEVTVTGKLVQVCPTSGCWGVVDDGTGTVRWDSAPSGWALPPGQAGKEITVHGRVSVNEAGAPQITALGARL
;
A
#
# COMPACT_ATOMS: atom_id res chain seq x y z
N MET A 1 20.06 -36.47 35.81
CA MET A 1 20.80 -35.35 35.17
C MET A 1 20.61 -35.30 33.65
N LYS A 2 20.91 -36.36 32.87
CA LYS A 2 20.73 -36.37 31.40
C LYS A 2 19.28 -36.13 30.90
N ARG A 3 18.26 -36.66 31.60
CA ARG A 3 16.84 -36.48 31.21
C ARG A 3 16.35 -35.03 31.35
N ILE A 4 16.86 -34.30 32.32
CA ILE A 4 16.50 -32.89 32.55
C ILE A 4 17.12 -32.01 31.44
N ALA A 5 18.37 -32.28 31.06
CA ALA A 5 19.04 -31.56 29.96
C ALA A 5 18.34 -31.78 28.60
N ILE A 6 17.82 -32.98 28.33
CA ILE A 6 17.06 -33.28 27.10
C ILE A 6 15.73 -32.52 27.09
N VAL A 7 14.99 -32.50 28.21
CA VAL A 7 13.71 -31.78 28.29
C VAL A 7 13.90 -30.27 28.12
N VAL A 8 14.93 -29.67 28.73
CA VAL A 8 15.26 -28.25 28.57
C VAL A 8 15.66 -27.93 27.12
N GLY A 9 16.43 -28.81 26.47
CA GLY A 9 16.79 -28.65 25.05
C GLY A 9 15.57 -28.70 24.13
N VAL A 10 14.64 -29.63 24.36
CA VAL A 10 13.40 -29.75 23.58
C VAL A 10 12.49 -28.53 23.77
N ILE A 11 12.36 -28.04 25.00
CA ILE A 11 11.55 -26.84 25.29
C ILE A 11 12.17 -25.60 24.63
N ALA A 12 13.50 -25.45 24.65
CA ALA A 12 14.18 -24.34 23.98
C ALA A 12 14.01 -24.38 22.45
N VAL A 13 14.06 -25.57 21.85
CA VAL A 13 13.83 -25.75 20.41
C VAL A 13 12.37 -25.43 20.03
N LEU A 14 11.40 -25.89 20.84
CA LEU A 14 9.99 -25.59 20.62
C LEU A 14 9.68 -24.09 20.80
N ALA A 15 10.27 -23.44 21.80
CA ALA A 15 10.13 -21.99 21.99
C ALA A 15 10.74 -21.18 20.84
N GLY A 16 11.90 -21.61 20.31
CA GLY A 16 12.52 -21.00 19.14
C GLY A 16 11.69 -21.15 17.86
N LEU A 17 11.04 -22.30 17.67
CA LEU A 17 10.14 -22.55 16.55
C LEU A 17 8.88 -21.66 16.60
N ILE A 18 8.30 -21.46 17.78
CA ILE A 18 7.12 -20.59 17.96
C ILE A 18 7.49 -19.12 17.65
N ALA A 19 8.66 -18.66 18.08
CA ALA A 19 9.13 -17.30 17.80
C ALA A 19 9.43 -17.06 16.31
N TYR A 20 9.83 -18.11 15.57
CA TYR A 20 10.09 -18.01 14.13
C TYR A 20 8.81 -17.85 13.30
N VAL A 21 7.72 -18.49 13.72
CA VAL A 21 6.42 -18.41 13.02
C VAL A 21 5.68 -17.11 13.32
N ALA A 22 5.95 -16.47 14.47
CA ALA A 22 5.25 -15.27 14.91
C ALA A 22 5.85 -13.95 14.42
N LYS A 23 6.58 -13.93 13.30
CA LYS A 23 7.03 -12.65 12.71
C LYS A 23 5.81 -11.93 12.11
N PRO A 24 5.35 -10.80 12.68
CA PRO A 24 4.26 -10.03 12.08
C PRO A 24 4.69 -9.62 10.66
N GLY A 25 3.81 -9.85 9.69
CA GLY A 25 4.03 -9.42 8.32
C GLY A 25 4.25 -7.92 8.30
N GLY A 26 5.48 -7.48 8.06
CA GLY A 26 5.80 -6.06 7.93
C GLY A 26 5.10 -5.45 6.73
N ASN A 27 4.82 -4.15 6.83
CA ASN A 27 4.26 -3.37 5.73
C ASN A 27 5.06 -3.62 4.44
N ARG A 28 4.37 -3.95 3.35
CA ARG A 28 5.02 -4.30 2.10
C ARG A 28 5.09 -3.08 1.20
N GLU A 29 6.30 -2.58 0.98
CA GLU A 29 6.57 -1.52 0.01
C GLU A 29 6.54 -2.07 -1.43
N LEU A 30 6.02 -1.26 -2.35
CA LEU A 30 5.93 -1.51 -3.78
C LEU A 30 6.44 -0.29 -4.55
N GLY A 31 7.06 -0.50 -5.72
CA GLY A 31 7.66 0.58 -6.48
C GLY A 31 8.75 1.29 -5.67
N GLN A 32 8.70 2.62 -5.62
CA GLN A 32 9.59 3.43 -4.78
C GLN A 32 9.20 3.42 -3.29
N GLY A 33 8.10 2.76 -2.93
CA GLY A 33 7.51 2.80 -1.60
C GLY A 33 6.83 4.13 -1.29
N VAL A 34 6.48 4.33 -0.02
CA VAL A 34 5.95 5.60 0.50
C VAL A 34 7.03 6.32 1.31
N PRO A 35 7.39 7.58 0.97
CA PRO A 35 8.40 8.34 1.69
C PRO A 35 8.10 8.42 3.20
N GLU A 36 9.16 8.34 4.02
CA GLU A 36 9.02 8.53 5.46
C GLU A 36 8.55 9.96 5.77
N GLY A 37 7.57 10.09 6.67
CA GLY A 37 6.99 11.38 7.04
C GLY A 37 6.10 12.02 5.96
N ALA A 38 5.73 11.28 4.90
CA ALA A 38 4.81 11.81 3.89
C ALA A 38 3.47 12.23 4.51
N VAL A 39 3.04 13.45 4.21
CA VAL A 39 1.75 13.98 4.64
C VAL A 39 0.65 13.35 3.78
N VAL A 40 -0.36 12.75 4.41
CA VAL A 40 -1.51 12.18 3.71
C VAL A 40 -2.45 13.31 3.29
N THR A 41 -2.79 13.34 2.00
CA THR A 41 -3.79 14.22 1.39
C THR A 41 -5.06 13.43 1.15
N THR A 42 -6.21 14.02 1.46
CA THR A 42 -7.50 13.35 1.24
C THR A 42 -7.92 13.44 -0.22
N VAL A 43 -8.69 12.47 -0.70
CA VAL A 43 -9.25 12.48 -2.05
C VAL A 43 -10.21 13.65 -2.24
N GLY A 44 -10.96 14.01 -1.20
CA GLY A 44 -11.84 15.18 -1.20
C GLY A 44 -11.08 16.48 -1.45
N GLU A 45 -9.90 16.66 -0.85
CA GLU A 45 -9.03 17.83 -1.11
C GLU A 45 -8.52 17.85 -2.56
N LEU A 46 -8.10 16.69 -3.08
CA LEU A 46 -7.68 16.56 -4.48
C LEU A 46 -8.83 16.91 -5.44
N ALA A 47 -10.04 16.45 -5.15
CA ALA A 47 -11.23 16.69 -5.97
C ALA A 47 -11.74 18.13 -5.88
N ALA A 48 -11.59 18.78 -4.72
CA ALA A 48 -12.02 20.17 -4.54
C ALA A 48 -11.10 21.16 -5.28
N ASN A 49 -9.81 20.87 -5.40
CA ASN A 49 -8.83 21.79 -6.02
C ASN A 49 -7.81 21.07 -6.93
N PRO A 50 -8.24 20.31 -7.95
CA PRO A 50 -7.36 19.43 -8.73
C PRO A 50 -6.18 20.16 -9.39
N GLY A 51 -6.42 21.35 -9.94
CA GLY A 51 -5.35 22.16 -10.57
C GLY A 51 -4.27 22.65 -9.60
N SER A 52 -4.57 22.73 -8.29
CA SER A 52 -3.55 23.08 -7.28
C SER A 52 -2.62 21.92 -6.94
N PHE A 53 -3.01 20.70 -7.29
CA PHE A 53 -2.22 19.48 -7.08
C PHE A 53 -1.58 18.95 -8.35
N GLU A 54 -2.02 19.38 -9.53
CA GLU A 54 -1.48 18.93 -10.82
C GLU A 54 0.06 19.03 -10.85
N GLY A 55 0.70 17.94 -11.24
CA GLY A 55 2.16 17.81 -11.29
C GLY A 55 2.84 17.64 -9.93
N LYS A 56 2.15 17.79 -8.81
CA LYS A 56 2.69 17.56 -7.46
C LYS A 56 2.62 16.10 -7.06
N GLU A 57 3.52 15.71 -6.16
CA GLU A 57 3.49 14.41 -5.51
C GLU A 57 2.62 14.47 -4.26
N VAL A 58 1.76 13.47 -4.10
CA VAL A 58 0.83 13.34 -2.99
C VAL A 58 0.84 11.92 -2.46
N THR A 59 0.37 11.75 -1.23
CA THR A 59 0.19 10.45 -0.60
C THR A 59 -1.26 10.32 -0.17
N VAL A 60 -1.93 9.26 -0.61
CA VAL A 60 -3.34 8.97 -0.28
C VAL A 60 -3.39 7.61 0.41
N THR A 61 -4.15 7.51 1.51
CA THR A 61 -4.40 6.23 2.19
C THR A 61 -5.88 5.93 2.19
N GLY A 62 -6.26 4.70 1.86
CA GLY A 62 -7.64 4.28 1.88
C GLY A 62 -7.82 2.83 1.45
N LYS A 63 -9.08 2.44 1.28
CA LYS A 63 -9.45 1.07 0.89
C LYS A 63 -9.42 0.90 -0.63
N LEU A 64 -8.82 -0.18 -1.11
CA LEU A 64 -8.91 -0.58 -2.51
C LEU A 64 -10.33 -1.09 -2.83
N VAL A 65 -11.14 -0.26 -3.47
CA VAL A 65 -12.49 -0.64 -3.90
C VAL A 65 -12.51 -1.30 -5.28
N GLN A 66 -11.47 -1.07 -6.08
CA GLN A 66 -11.29 -1.71 -7.38
C GLN A 66 -9.80 -1.88 -7.69
N VAL A 67 -9.44 -2.99 -8.35
CA VAL A 67 -8.09 -3.28 -8.84
C VAL A 67 -8.20 -3.86 -10.24
N CYS A 68 -7.23 -3.56 -11.11
CA CYS A 68 -7.11 -4.21 -12.41
C CYS A 68 -7.05 -5.75 -12.25
N PRO A 69 -8.04 -6.50 -12.77
CA PRO A 69 -8.09 -7.96 -12.56
C PRO A 69 -6.98 -8.69 -13.31
N THR A 70 -6.46 -8.10 -14.40
CA THR A 70 -5.48 -8.75 -15.28
C THR A 70 -4.05 -8.55 -14.80
N SER A 71 -3.66 -7.30 -14.55
CA SER A 71 -2.26 -6.94 -14.31
C SER A 71 -2.00 -6.34 -12.94
N GLY A 72 -3.03 -5.94 -12.18
CA GLY A 72 -2.86 -5.26 -10.89
C GLY A 72 -2.15 -3.89 -10.97
N CYS A 73 -1.94 -3.34 -12.17
CA CYS A 73 -1.16 -2.10 -12.39
C CYS A 73 -1.98 -0.81 -12.21
N TRP A 74 -3.26 -0.91 -11.89
CA TRP A 74 -4.09 0.23 -11.55
C TRP A 74 -5.13 -0.19 -10.52
N GLY A 75 -5.63 0.79 -9.78
CA GLY A 75 -6.72 0.58 -8.83
C GLY A 75 -7.50 1.86 -8.55
N VAL A 76 -8.50 1.72 -7.70
CA VAL A 76 -9.29 2.82 -7.15
C VAL A 76 -9.23 2.72 -5.64
N VAL A 77 -8.80 3.81 -5.01
CA VAL A 77 -8.75 3.96 -3.56
C VAL A 77 -9.92 4.83 -3.12
N ASP A 78 -10.59 4.41 -2.07
CA ASP A 78 -11.62 5.15 -1.35
C ASP A 78 -11.11 5.46 0.07
N ASP A 79 -10.96 6.74 0.39
CA ASP A 79 -10.52 7.22 1.70
C ASP A 79 -11.68 7.68 2.61
N GLY A 80 -12.92 7.47 2.17
CA GLY A 80 -14.14 7.94 2.83
C GLY A 80 -14.56 9.37 2.47
N THR A 81 -13.68 10.17 1.87
CA THR A 81 -13.99 11.52 1.36
C THR A 81 -14.23 11.53 -0.15
N GLY A 82 -13.76 10.51 -0.85
CA GLY A 82 -14.01 10.27 -2.26
C GLY A 82 -13.19 9.11 -2.79
N THR A 83 -13.28 8.89 -4.10
CA THR A 83 -12.51 7.84 -4.78
C THR A 83 -11.54 8.43 -5.80
N VAL A 84 -10.30 7.93 -5.81
CA VAL A 84 -9.30 8.32 -6.80
C VAL A 84 -8.72 7.10 -7.50
N ARG A 85 -8.57 7.21 -8.82
CA ARG A 85 -7.88 6.21 -9.64
C ARG A 85 -6.37 6.46 -9.56
N TRP A 86 -5.61 5.38 -9.35
CA TRP A 86 -4.17 5.39 -9.49
C TRP A 86 -3.71 4.40 -10.55
N ASP A 87 -2.59 4.70 -11.21
CA ASP A 87 -1.97 3.88 -12.25
C ASP A 87 -0.46 3.77 -12.00
N SER A 88 0.03 2.55 -11.82
CA SER A 88 1.43 2.24 -11.59
C SER A 88 2.14 1.67 -12.83
N ALA A 89 1.44 1.51 -13.97
CA ALA A 89 2.05 0.99 -15.19
C ALA A 89 3.26 1.83 -15.65
N PRO A 90 3.23 3.19 -15.61
CA PRO A 90 4.40 4.00 -15.94
C PRO A 90 5.60 3.78 -15.00
N SER A 91 5.34 3.36 -13.76
CA SER A 91 6.36 3.09 -12.74
C SER A 91 6.78 1.61 -12.67
N GLY A 92 6.22 0.74 -13.52
CA GLY A 92 6.68 -0.63 -13.72
C GLY A 92 6.41 -1.58 -12.55
N TRP A 93 5.43 -1.30 -11.70
CA TRP A 93 5.05 -2.19 -10.59
C TRP A 93 3.55 -2.49 -10.60
N ALA A 94 3.16 -3.56 -9.90
CA ALA A 94 1.78 -4.02 -9.81
C ALA A 94 1.46 -4.55 -8.42
N LEU A 95 0.18 -4.49 -8.07
CA LEU A 95 -0.32 -5.14 -6.86
C LEU A 95 -0.28 -6.67 -6.99
N PRO A 96 0.07 -7.40 -5.92
CA PRO A 96 -0.19 -8.83 -5.85
C PRO A 96 -1.70 -9.11 -5.96
N PRO A 97 -2.11 -10.33 -6.33
CA PRO A 97 -3.52 -10.68 -6.34
C PRO A 97 -4.15 -10.59 -4.94
N GLY A 98 -5.48 -10.41 -4.90
CA GLY A 98 -6.26 -10.43 -3.65
C GLY A 98 -6.05 -9.21 -2.73
N GLN A 99 -5.73 -8.04 -3.30
CA GLN A 99 -5.63 -6.79 -2.53
C GLN A 99 -6.93 -5.97 -2.52
N ALA A 100 -7.91 -6.33 -3.35
CA ALA A 100 -9.22 -5.69 -3.31
C ALA A 100 -9.85 -5.83 -1.91
N GLY A 101 -10.40 -4.74 -1.41
CA GLY A 101 -10.98 -4.63 -0.07
C GLY A 101 -10.00 -4.33 1.07
N LYS A 102 -8.69 -4.36 0.82
CA LYS A 102 -7.66 -4.03 1.82
C LYS A 102 -7.30 -2.56 1.79
N GLU A 103 -6.69 -2.09 2.87
CA GLU A 103 -6.10 -0.76 2.94
C GLU A 103 -4.80 -0.70 2.16
N ILE A 104 -4.52 0.46 1.58
CA ILE A 104 -3.27 0.77 0.87
C ILE A 104 -2.94 2.24 1.09
N THR A 105 -1.65 2.55 1.18
CA THR A 105 -1.13 3.90 1.00
C THR A 105 -0.46 4.00 -0.36
N VAL A 106 -0.91 4.93 -1.21
CA VAL A 106 -0.37 5.18 -2.55
C VAL A 106 0.35 6.53 -2.55
N HIS A 107 1.58 6.54 -3.04
CA HIS A 107 2.37 7.74 -3.26
C HIS A 107 2.59 7.96 -4.76
N GLY A 108 2.30 9.15 -5.25
CA GLY A 108 2.42 9.41 -6.69
C GLY A 108 2.17 10.84 -7.12
N ARG A 109 2.37 11.09 -8.42
CA ARG A 109 2.16 12.40 -9.04
C ARG A 109 0.72 12.56 -9.50
N VAL A 110 0.10 13.69 -9.17
CA VAL A 110 -1.26 14.00 -9.63
C VAL A 110 -1.24 14.46 -11.08
N SER A 111 -2.17 13.93 -11.86
CA SER A 111 -2.56 14.44 -13.18
C SER A 111 -4.06 14.74 -13.17
N VAL A 112 -4.50 15.62 -14.06
CA VAL A 112 -5.93 15.93 -14.24
C VAL A 112 -6.34 15.42 -15.61
N ASN A 113 -7.41 14.63 -15.67
CA ASN A 113 -7.92 14.16 -16.96
C ASN A 113 -8.73 15.25 -17.68
N GLU A 114 -9.13 14.98 -18.93
CA GLU A 114 -9.92 15.92 -19.74
C GLU A 114 -11.24 16.35 -19.09
N ALA A 115 -11.79 15.54 -18.19
CA ALA A 115 -13.01 15.83 -17.43
C ALA A 115 -12.77 16.65 -16.15
N GLY A 116 -11.52 17.05 -15.86
CA GLY A 116 -11.17 17.81 -14.67
C GLY A 116 -11.02 16.96 -13.40
N ALA A 117 -11.08 15.63 -13.49
CA ALA A 117 -10.96 14.73 -12.35
C ALA A 117 -9.49 14.38 -12.07
N PRO A 118 -9.05 14.38 -10.80
CA PRO A 118 -7.69 14.00 -10.44
C PRO A 118 -7.44 12.50 -10.65
N GLN A 119 -6.24 12.17 -11.11
CA GLN A 119 -5.69 10.82 -11.20
C GLN A 119 -4.28 10.82 -10.62
N ILE A 120 -3.81 9.65 -10.18
CA ILE A 120 -2.47 9.51 -9.59
C ILE A 120 -1.63 8.57 -10.44
N THR A 121 -0.53 9.07 -10.98
CA THR A 121 0.55 8.20 -11.49
C THR A 121 1.35 7.72 -10.29
N ALA A 122 1.15 6.46 -9.91
CA ALA A 122 1.64 5.90 -8.66
C ALA A 122 3.13 5.52 -8.76
N LEU A 123 3.96 6.27 -8.04
CA LEU A 123 5.41 6.05 -7.97
C LEU A 123 5.77 4.90 -7.00
N GLY A 124 4.97 4.75 -5.95
CA GLY A 124 5.11 3.66 -4.99
C GLY A 124 3.86 3.48 -4.15
N ALA A 125 3.82 2.39 -3.38
CA ALA A 125 2.73 2.10 -2.47
C ALA A 125 3.20 1.25 -1.29
N ARG A 126 2.38 1.25 -0.24
CA ARG A 126 2.54 0.43 0.96
C ARG A 126 1.24 -0.32 1.24
N LEU A 127 1.37 -1.63 1.43
CA LEU A 127 0.31 -2.54 1.88
C LEU A 127 0.47 -2.86 3.37
#